data_AF-R7IKM7-F1
#
_entry.id   AF-R7IKM7-F1
#
_cell.length_a   1.000
_cell.length_b   1.000
_cell.length_c   1.000
_cell.angle_alpha   90.00
_cell.angle_beta   90.00
_cell.angle_gamma   90.00
#
_symmetry.space_group_name_H-M   'P 1'
#
loop_
_entity.id
_entity.type
_entity.pdbx_description
1 polymer ?
#
loop_
_entity_poly.entity_id
_entity_poly.type
_entity_poly.pdbx_seq_one_letter_code
_entity_poly.pdbx_strand_id
1 'polypeptide(L)'
;MIKTYRILSSLLDYPEQELWENLGEVEPLVKAEGITETGPESPLGTFLSWARGFKSLREWQAEYSSLFDSNSAESLYLFDFVYGTNRDRGQAMEDLRESYAASGMDCSASELPDYVPLFLEFVSAQPTEEDAKRVLAEVGGVLRMMERRFIDRKRPYAPLITILRTLSGAAPRLVTTEKIAIRAEDN
;
A
#
# COMPACT_ATOMS: atom_id res chain seq x y z
N MET A 1 -7.05 6.88 14.03
CA MET A 1 -7.16 6.40 12.65
C MET A 1 -6.81 7.53 11.70
N ILE A 2 -5.86 7.29 10.81
CA ILE A 2 -5.34 8.27 9.85
C ILE A 2 -5.97 7.96 8.49
N LYS A 3 -6.81 8.87 7.98
CA LYS A 3 -7.68 8.59 6.83
C LYS A 3 -6.88 8.42 5.55
N THR A 4 -5.76 9.14 5.39
CA THR A 4 -4.92 9.09 4.19
C THR A 4 -4.46 7.66 3.89
N TYR A 5 -3.99 6.91 4.90
CA TYR A 5 -3.56 5.52 4.68
C TYR A 5 -4.73 4.59 4.32
N ARG A 6 -5.91 4.79 4.92
CA ARG A 6 -7.13 4.03 4.59
C ARG A 6 -7.62 4.35 3.17
N ILE A 7 -7.54 5.60 2.75
CA ILE A 7 -7.86 6.02 1.37
C ILE A 7 -6.89 5.38 0.38
N LEU A 8 -5.57 5.43 0.66
CA LEU A 8 -4.57 4.79 -0.19
C LEU A 8 -4.75 3.27 -0.25
N SER A 9 -5.15 2.64 0.86
CA SER A 9 -5.55 1.23 0.89
C SER A 9 -6.68 0.96 -0.11
N SER A 10 -7.79 1.71 -0.02
CA SER A 10 -8.94 1.56 -0.92
C SER A 10 -8.60 1.82 -2.39
N LEU A 11 -7.72 2.80 -2.69
CA LEU A 11 -7.28 3.09 -4.05
C LEU A 11 -6.36 2.00 -4.64
N LEU A 12 -5.67 1.24 -3.80
CA LEU A 12 -4.80 0.13 -4.20
C LEU A 12 -5.51 -1.21 -4.24
N ASP A 13 -6.69 -1.33 -3.63
CA ASP A 13 -7.49 -2.54 -3.62
C ASP A 13 -8.42 -2.63 -4.85
N TYR A 14 -9.10 -3.76 -5.00
CA TYR A 14 -10.10 -3.96 -6.05
C TYR A 14 -11.15 -2.84 -5.97
N PRO A 15 -11.39 -2.08 -7.06
CA PRO A 15 -12.26 -0.93 -6.99
C PRO A 15 -13.70 -1.36 -6.70
N GLU A 16 -14.25 -0.78 -5.64
CA GLU A 16 -15.63 -1.03 -5.20
C GLU A 16 -16.56 0.12 -5.54
N GLN A 17 -17.87 -0.15 -5.43
CA GLN A 17 -18.93 0.81 -5.74
C GLN A 17 -18.84 2.10 -4.93
N GLU A 18 -18.49 2.00 -3.64
CA GLU A 18 -18.34 3.15 -2.75
C GLU A 18 -17.21 4.08 -3.21
N LEU A 19 -16.03 3.52 -3.55
CA LEU A 19 -14.90 4.29 -4.05
C LEU A 19 -15.25 4.97 -5.38
N TRP A 20 -15.92 4.25 -6.28
CA TRP A 20 -16.33 4.79 -7.59
C TRP A 20 -17.26 5.99 -7.46
N GLU A 21 -18.27 5.89 -6.60
CA GLU A 21 -19.24 6.97 -6.38
C GLU A 21 -18.62 8.19 -5.69
N ASN A 22 -17.58 7.98 -4.87
CA ASN A 22 -16.96 9.01 -4.04
C ASN A 22 -15.55 9.41 -4.50
N LEU A 23 -15.14 9.06 -5.72
CA LEU A 23 -13.79 9.36 -6.24
C LEU A 23 -13.47 10.88 -6.30
N GLY A 24 -14.52 11.72 -6.34
CA GLY A 24 -14.39 13.17 -6.22
C GLY A 24 -13.96 13.66 -4.84
N GLU A 25 -14.30 12.92 -3.78
CA GLU A 25 -14.04 13.29 -2.38
C GLU A 25 -12.65 12.89 -1.89
N VAL A 26 -11.98 11.98 -2.60
CA VAL A 26 -10.64 11.47 -2.24
C VAL A 26 -9.62 12.60 -2.06
N GLU A 27 -9.50 13.50 -3.05
CA GLU A 27 -8.52 14.57 -3.00
C GLU A 27 -8.81 15.61 -1.90
N PRO A 28 -10.06 16.10 -1.72
CA PRO A 28 -10.43 16.92 -0.56
C PRO A 28 -10.11 16.28 0.80
N LEU A 29 -10.41 14.98 0.97
CA LEU A 29 -10.16 14.27 2.23
C LEU A 29 -8.68 14.14 2.53
N VAL A 30 -7.86 13.78 1.54
CA VAL A 30 -6.39 13.69 1.71
C VAL A 30 -5.79 15.08 1.97
N LYS A 31 -6.27 16.11 1.25
CA LYS A 31 -5.81 17.49 1.44
C LYS A 31 -6.10 18.01 2.84
N ALA A 32 -7.22 17.62 3.45
CA ALA A 32 -7.59 18.05 4.78
C ALA A 32 -6.63 17.52 5.87
N GLU A 33 -6.06 16.33 5.69
CA GLU A 33 -5.05 15.80 6.62
C GLU A 33 -3.64 16.36 6.35
N GLY A 34 -3.33 16.72 5.10
CA GLY A 34 -2.06 17.38 4.75
C GLY A 34 -0.82 16.47 4.86
N ILE A 35 -1.01 15.15 4.95
CA ILE A 35 0.06 14.16 5.10
C ILE A 35 0.83 13.95 3.78
N THR A 36 0.17 14.17 2.63
CA THR A 36 0.80 14.04 1.29
C THR A 36 0.36 15.17 0.36
N GLU A 37 1.11 15.35 -0.73
CA GLU A 37 0.85 16.38 -1.73
C GLU A 37 -0.42 16.08 -2.55
N THR A 38 -1.23 17.11 -2.74
CA THR A 38 -2.47 17.06 -3.54
C THR A 38 -2.40 18.08 -4.69
N GLY A 39 -3.30 17.96 -5.65
CA GLY A 39 -3.33 18.76 -6.86
C GLY A 39 -3.09 17.94 -8.13
N PRO A 40 -3.37 18.51 -9.32
CA PRO A 40 -3.32 17.78 -10.59
C PRO A 40 -1.96 17.16 -10.92
N GLU A 41 -0.87 17.87 -10.58
CA GLU A 41 0.50 17.43 -10.84
C GLU A 41 1.06 16.50 -9.74
N SER A 42 0.31 16.27 -8.66
CA SER A 42 0.75 15.36 -7.61
C SER A 42 0.59 13.90 -8.05
N PRO A 43 1.31 12.95 -7.43
CA PRO A 43 1.10 11.53 -7.70
C PRO A 43 -0.35 11.09 -7.49
N LEU A 44 -1.03 11.64 -6.46
CA LEU A 44 -2.45 11.36 -6.22
C LEU A 44 -3.31 11.90 -7.36
N GLY A 45 -3.10 13.15 -7.79
CA GLY A 45 -3.82 13.75 -8.91
C GLY A 45 -3.64 12.97 -10.21
N THR A 46 -2.42 12.49 -10.48
CA THR A 46 -2.11 11.63 -11.63
C THR A 46 -2.92 10.35 -11.61
N PHE A 47 -2.97 9.64 -10.47
CA PHE A 47 -3.78 8.42 -10.34
C PHE A 47 -5.28 8.70 -10.49
N LEU A 48 -5.79 9.73 -9.81
CA LEU A 48 -7.21 10.08 -9.86
C LEU A 48 -7.66 10.49 -11.27
N SER A 49 -6.80 11.20 -12.02
CA SER A 49 -7.05 11.54 -13.42
C SER A 49 -7.18 10.30 -14.29
N TRP A 50 -6.27 9.33 -14.11
CA TRP A 50 -6.35 8.04 -14.79
C TRP A 50 -7.64 7.27 -14.43
N ALA A 51 -7.97 7.16 -13.15
CA ALA A 51 -9.16 6.44 -12.69
C ALA A 51 -10.47 7.10 -13.17
N ARG A 52 -10.52 8.43 -13.26
CA ARG A 52 -11.67 9.17 -13.83
C ARG A 52 -11.82 8.96 -15.35
N GLY A 53 -10.82 8.42 -16.02
CA GLY A 53 -10.87 8.12 -17.46
C GLY A 53 -11.76 6.94 -17.83
N PHE A 54 -12.10 6.07 -16.88
CA PHE A 54 -12.99 4.92 -17.12
C PHE A 54 -14.44 5.37 -17.29
N LYS A 55 -15.21 4.66 -18.13
CA LYS A 55 -16.63 4.98 -18.38
C LYS A 55 -17.58 4.27 -17.40
N SER A 56 -17.09 3.23 -16.73
CA SER A 56 -17.85 2.50 -15.72
C SER A 56 -16.91 1.83 -14.71
N LEU A 57 -17.43 1.55 -13.51
CA LEU A 57 -16.72 0.76 -12.50
C LEU A 57 -16.26 -0.59 -13.06
N ARG A 58 -17.08 -1.25 -13.89
CA ARG A 58 -16.75 -2.55 -14.48
C ARG A 58 -15.50 -2.49 -15.39
N GLU A 59 -15.29 -1.38 -16.10
CA GLU A 59 -14.08 -1.20 -16.91
C GLU A 59 -12.84 -1.07 -16.03
N TRP A 60 -12.91 -0.28 -14.96
CA TRP A 60 -11.81 -0.15 -14.00
C TRP A 60 -11.53 -1.48 -13.30
N GLN A 61 -12.56 -2.21 -12.87
CA GLN A 61 -12.44 -3.54 -12.29
C GLN A 61 -11.76 -4.54 -13.24
N ALA A 62 -12.13 -4.53 -14.53
CA ALA A 62 -11.50 -5.38 -15.53
C ALA A 62 -10.01 -5.04 -15.73
N GLU A 63 -9.68 -3.74 -15.75
CA GLU A 63 -8.28 -3.30 -15.81
C GLU A 63 -7.51 -3.70 -14.55
N TYR A 64 -8.09 -3.53 -13.36
CA TYR A 64 -7.49 -3.96 -12.09
C TYR A 64 -7.17 -5.46 -12.12
N SER A 65 -8.14 -6.30 -12.47
CA SER A 65 -7.93 -7.73 -12.59
C SER A 65 -6.86 -8.07 -13.62
N SER A 66 -6.83 -7.39 -14.77
CA SER A 66 -5.79 -7.60 -15.78
C SER A 66 -4.39 -7.22 -15.30
N LEU A 67 -4.26 -6.28 -14.37
CA LEU A 67 -2.98 -5.83 -13.84
C LEU A 67 -2.46 -6.72 -12.71
N PHE A 68 -3.35 -7.22 -11.85
CA PHE A 68 -2.97 -7.92 -10.61
C PHE A 68 -3.36 -9.40 -10.56
N ASP A 69 -3.82 -10.00 -11.66
CA ASP A 69 -4.06 -11.45 -11.72
C ASP A 69 -2.77 -12.22 -11.38
N SER A 70 -2.98 -13.43 -10.87
CA SER A 70 -2.04 -14.44 -10.35
C SER A 70 -0.81 -14.72 -11.22
N ASN A 71 -0.86 -14.32 -12.49
CA ASN A 71 0.20 -14.54 -13.49
C ASN A 71 0.96 -13.26 -13.87
N SER A 72 0.60 -12.12 -13.28
CA SER A 72 1.30 -10.85 -13.46
C SER A 72 2.57 -10.85 -12.60
N ALA A 73 3.68 -10.37 -13.15
CA ALA A 73 4.89 -10.13 -12.36
C ALA A 73 4.78 -8.83 -11.51
N GLU A 74 3.57 -8.29 -11.38
CA GLU A 74 3.21 -7.14 -10.55
C GLU A 74 2.30 -7.59 -9.41
N SER A 75 2.90 -8.02 -8.31
CA SER A 75 2.12 -8.31 -7.11
C SER A 75 2.06 -7.07 -6.22
N LEU A 76 0.95 -6.90 -5.52
CA LEU A 76 0.77 -5.97 -4.41
C LEU A 76 1.15 -6.62 -3.08
N TYR A 77 2.03 -7.61 -3.08
CA TYR A 77 2.50 -8.31 -1.89
C TYR A 77 3.93 -7.88 -1.58
N LEU A 78 4.16 -7.37 -0.36
CA LEU A 78 5.47 -6.83 0.03
C LEU A 78 6.57 -7.90 -0.01
N PHE A 79 6.27 -9.15 0.38
CA PHE A 79 7.31 -10.15 0.55
C PHE A 79 7.78 -10.80 -0.75
N ASP A 80 7.02 -10.66 -1.85
CA ASP A 80 7.46 -11.10 -3.18
C ASP A 80 8.72 -10.35 -3.66
N PHE A 81 8.98 -9.16 -3.11
CA PHE A 81 10.15 -8.35 -3.45
C PHE A 81 11.39 -8.70 -2.61
N VAL A 82 11.22 -9.39 -1.48
CA VAL A 82 12.29 -9.64 -0.51
C VAL A 82 12.65 -11.12 -0.42
N TYR A 83 11.65 -11.99 -0.35
CA TYR A 83 11.87 -13.39 0.02
C TYR A 83 11.73 -14.37 -1.15
N GLY A 84 10.99 -14.05 -2.21
CA GLY A 84 10.74 -15.01 -3.29
C GLY A 84 10.19 -16.34 -2.73
N THR A 85 10.85 -17.47 -3.03
CA THR A 85 10.49 -18.81 -2.52
C THR A 85 11.23 -19.23 -1.24
N ASN A 86 11.90 -18.30 -0.57
CA ASN A 86 12.71 -18.58 0.62
C ASN A 86 11.83 -19.02 1.82
N ARG A 87 12.31 -19.99 2.61
CA ARG A 87 11.69 -20.41 3.89
C ARG A 87 11.46 -19.25 4.84
N ASP A 88 12.30 -18.22 4.77
CA ASP A 88 12.17 -17.02 5.60
C ASP A 88 10.85 -16.25 5.35
N ARG A 89 10.19 -16.43 4.20
CA ARG A 89 8.88 -15.84 3.91
C ARG A 89 7.82 -16.31 4.91
N GLY A 90 7.84 -17.60 5.26
CA GLY A 90 6.86 -18.18 6.17
C GLY A 90 6.96 -17.61 7.58
N GLN A 91 8.17 -17.40 8.08
CA GLN A 91 8.37 -16.79 9.39
C GLN A 91 7.98 -15.31 9.37
N ALA A 92 8.39 -14.55 8.35
CA ALA A 92 8.01 -13.14 8.23
C ALA A 92 6.48 -12.94 8.15
N MET A 93 5.76 -13.89 7.53
CA MET A 93 4.29 -13.86 7.50
C MET A 93 3.69 -14.02 8.89
N GLU A 94 4.27 -14.90 9.71
CA GLU A 94 3.80 -15.10 11.08
C GLU A 94 4.09 -13.89 11.96
N ASP A 95 5.32 -13.36 11.89
CA ASP A 95 5.71 -12.15 12.63
C ASP A 95 4.78 -10.96 12.30
N LEU A 96 4.36 -10.83 11.02
CA LEU A 96 3.41 -9.79 10.61
C LEU A 96 1.99 -10.04 11.14
N ARG A 97 1.52 -11.30 11.17
CA ARG A 97 0.22 -11.63 11.79
C ARG A 97 0.21 -11.35 13.28
N GLU A 98 1.29 -11.68 13.98
CA GLU A 98 1.43 -11.38 15.41
C GLU A 98 1.37 -9.87 15.64
N SER A 99 2.03 -9.08 14.80
CA SER A 99 1.98 -7.61 14.86
C SER A 99 0.55 -7.06 14.66
N TYR A 100 -0.20 -7.62 13.72
CA TYR A 100 -1.61 -7.26 13.52
C TYR A 100 -2.48 -7.64 14.73
N ALA A 101 -2.33 -8.86 15.25
CA ALA A 101 -3.04 -9.33 16.42
C ALA A 101 -2.76 -8.48 17.67
N ALA A 102 -1.50 -8.04 17.85
CA ALA A 102 -1.10 -7.17 18.97
C ALA A 102 -1.79 -5.79 18.92
N SER A 103 -2.14 -5.31 17.72
CA SER A 103 -2.91 -4.08 17.55
C SER A 103 -4.43 -4.26 17.69
N GLY A 104 -4.90 -5.49 17.92
CA GLY A 104 -6.32 -5.83 17.95
C GLY A 104 -6.98 -5.90 16.57
N MET A 105 -6.19 -5.92 15.49
CA MET A 105 -6.70 -6.12 14.13
C MET A 105 -6.89 -7.62 13.87
N ASP A 106 -8.13 -8.01 13.58
CA ASP A 106 -8.44 -9.38 13.17
C ASP A 106 -8.16 -9.51 11.68
N CYS A 107 -7.00 -10.08 11.34
CA CYS A 107 -6.69 -10.38 9.95
C CYS A 107 -7.46 -11.64 9.54
N SER A 108 -8.63 -11.39 8.95
CA SER A 108 -9.44 -12.45 8.36
C SER A 108 -8.60 -13.28 7.39
N ALA A 109 -8.78 -14.60 7.44
CA ALA A 109 -7.97 -15.57 6.71
C ALA A 109 -8.07 -15.49 5.16
N SER A 110 -8.83 -14.54 4.60
CA SER A 110 -9.06 -14.43 3.16
C SER A 110 -7.89 -13.83 2.40
N GLU A 111 -7.10 -12.94 3.01
CA GLU A 111 -5.98 -12.26 2.36
C GLU A 111 -4.66 -12.48 3.12
N LEU A 112 -3.54 -12.52 2.39
CA LEU A 112 -2.22 -12.65 3.03
C LEU A 112 -1.84 -11.35 3.74
N PRO A 113 -1.15 -11.43 4.89
CA PRO A 113 -0.89 -10.26 5.72
C PRO A 113 0.03 -9.23 5.05
N ASP A 114 0.83 -9.60 4.04
CA ASP A 114 1.70 -8.69 3.29
C ASP A 114 1.04 -8.06 2.06
N TYR A 115 -0.26 -8.28 1.85
CA TYR A 115 -1.03 -7.56 0.86
C TYR A 115 -1.03 -6.06 1.21
N VAL A 116 -0.55 -5.21 0.30
CA VAL A 116 -0.31 -3.78 0.58
C VAL A 116 -1.58 -3.06 1.06
N PRO A 117 -2.77 -3.21 0.45
CA PRO A 117 -4.00 -2.62 0.98
C PRO A 117 -4.29 -3.02 2.43
N LEU A 118 -4.19 -4.31 2.75
CA LEU A 118 -4.40 -4.80 4.13
C LEU A 118 -3.36 -4.22 5.10
N PHE A 119 -2.09 -4.19 4.70
CA PHE A 119 -1.03 -3.56 5.48
C PHE A 119 -1.30 -2.06 5.72
N LEU A 120 -1.84 -1.34 4.74
CA LEU A 120 -2.21 0.06 4.91
C LEU A 120 -3.41 0.27 5.83
N GLU A 121 -4.35 -0.69 5.90
CA GLU A 121 -5.40 -0.65 6.92
C GLU A 121 -4.79 -0.73 8.32
N PHE A 122 -3.82 -1.65 8.53
CA PHE A 122 -3.07 -1.73 9.78
C PHE A 122 -2.31 -0.42 10.10
N VAL A 123 -1.63 0.16 9.11
CA VAL A 123 -0.93 1.45 9.28
C VAL A 123 -1.93 2.56 9.63
N SER A 124 -3.12 2.56 9.02
CA SER A 124 -4.16 3.55 9.30
C SER A 124 -4.75 3.42 10.72
N ALA A 125 -4.69 2.24 11.30
CA ALA A 125 -5.21 1.92 12.62
C ALA A 125 -4.25 2.30 13.77
N GLN A 126 -3.02 2.70 13.47
CA GLN A 126 -2.04 3.05 14.50
C GLN A 126 -2.52 4.22 15.38
N PRO A 127 -2.11 4.26 16.66
CA PRO A 127 -2.59 5.27 17.61
C PRO A 127 -2.23 6.71 17.21
N THR A 128 -1.03 6.90 16.65
CA THR A 128 -0.50 8.22 16.26
C THR A 128 0.02 8.22 14.82
N GLU A 129 0.16 9.42 14.23
CA GLU A 129 0.75 9.59 12.90
C GLU A 129 2.22 9.16 12.88
N GLU A 130 2.95 9.42 13.97
CA GLU A 130 4.33 9.00 14.15
C GLU A 130 4.48 7.47 14.16
N ASP A 131 3.58 6.75 14.83
CA ASP A 131 3.58 5.29 14.85
C ASP A 131 3.27 4.71 13.46
N ALA A 132 2.28 5.28 12.77
CA ALA A 132 1.96 4.90 11.38
C ALA A 132 3.16 5.11 10.44
N LYS A 133 3.86 6.24 10.55
CA LYS A 133 5.08 6.52 9.78
C LYS A 133 6.20 5.54 10.13
N ARG A 134 6.36 5.18 11.41
CA ARG A 134 7.37 4.21 11.85
C ARG A 134 7.14 2.85 11.22
N VAL A 135 5.92 2.32 11.31
CA VAL A 135 5.53 1.04 10.69
C VAL A 135 5.76 1.08 9.18
N LEU A 136 5.33 2.15 8.50
CA LEU A 136 5.52 2.29 7.06
C LEU A 136 7.01 2.38 6.66
N ALA A 137 7.87 2.96 7.52
CA ALA A 137 9.30 3.06 7.27
C ALA A 137 10.00 1.69 7.26
N GLU A 138 9.51 0.71 8.02
CA GLU A 138 10.05 -0.66 8.05
C GLU A 138 10.00 -1.34 6.68
N VAL A 139 8.98 -1.01 5.88
CA VAL A 139 8.80 -1.53 4.51
C VAL A 139 9.29 -0.56 3.43
N GLY A 140 9.91 0.56 3.80
CA GLY A 140 10.35 1.60 2.85
C GLY A 140 11.35 1.11 1.79
N GLY A 141 12.20 0.13 2.14
CA GLY A 141 13.09 -0.54 1.19
C GLY A 141 12.33 -1.33 0.12
N VAL A 142 11.27 -2.03 0.54
CA VAL A 142 10.38 -2.79 -0.35
C VAL A 142 9.60 -1.86 -1.26
N LEU A 143 9.05 -0.78 -0.70
CA LEU A 143 8.29 0.21 -1.46
C LEU A 143 9.15 0.87 -2.55
N ARG A 144 10.45 1.09 -2.31
CA ARG A 144 11.39 1.52 -3.38
C ARG A 144 11.52 0.50 -4.51
N MET A 145 11.63 -0.77 -4.19
CA MET A 145 11.73 -1.84 -5.19
C MET A 145 10.44 -1.99 -5.99
N MET A 146 9.29 -1.90 -5.29
CA MET A 146 7.96 -1.92 -5.89
C MET A 146 7.74 -0.72 -6.81
N GLU A 147 8.05 0.50 -6.34
CA GLU A 147 7.95 1.74 -7.13
C GLU A 147 8.74 1.61 -8.44
N ARG A 148 10.02 1.20 -8.35
CA ARG A 148 10.87 1.03 -9.53
C ARG A 148 10.26 0.05 -10.53
N ARG A 149 9.77 -1.10 -10.06
CA ARG A 149 9.12 -2.10 -10.92
C ARG A 149 7.87 -1.55 -11.60
N PHE A 150 7.04 -0.82 -10.86
CA PHE A 150 5.81 -0.24 -11.38
C PHE A 150 6.09 0.87 -12.42
N ILE A 151 7.10 1.72 -12.17
CA ILE A 151 7.55 2.76 -13.11
C ILE A 151 8.14 2.13 -14.37
N ASP A 152 9.07 1.18 -14.24
CA ASP A 152 9.76 0.54 -15.37
C ASP A 152 8.75 -0.15 -16.32
N ARG A 153 7.64 -0.64 -15.76
CA ARG A 153 6.53 -1.27 -16.50
C ARG A 153 5.38 -0.34 -16.84
N LYS A 154 5.51 0.97 -16.54
CA LYS A 154 4.51 2.00 -16.83
C LYS A 154 3.13 1.68 -16.26
N ARG A 155 3.09 1.17 -15.02
CA ARG A 155 1.85 0.78 -14.35
C ARG A 155 1.10 2.01 -13.84
N PRO A 156 -0.23 2.08 -14.04
CA PRO A 156 -1.01 3.24 -13.62
C PRO A 156 -1.08 3.43 -12.10
N TYR A 157 -0.82 2.38 -11.32
CA TYR A 157 -0.74 2.42 -9.85
C TYR A 157 0.61 2.91 -9.32
N ALA A 158 1.63 3.12 -10.18
CA ALA A 158 2.94 3.63 -9.76
C ALA A 158 2.87 4.91 -8.91
N PRO A 159 2.02 5.90 -9.21
CA PRO A 159 1.92 7.11 -8.41
C PRO A 159 1.50 6.85 -6.96
N LEU A 160 0.63 5.86 -6.70
CA LEU A 160 0.24 5.49 -5.33
C LEU A 160 1.42 4.89 -4.56
N ILE A 161 2.22 4.04 -5.21
CA ILE A 161 3.44 3.50 -4.60
C ILE A 161 4.47 4.61 -4.33
N THR A 162 4.55 5.62 -5.21
CA THR A 162 5.37 6.83 -4.97
C THR A 162 4.93 7.60 -3.73
N ILE A 163 3.62 7.73 -3.48
CA ILE A 163 3.09 8.32 -2.24
C ILE A 163 3.57 7.51 -1.05
N LEU A 164 3.33 6.19 -1.04
CA LEU A 164 3.73 5.32 0.07
C LEU A 164 5.23 5.39 0.35
N ARG A 165 6.06 5.32 -0.69
CA ARG A 165 7.52 5.44 -0.56
C ARG A 165 7.90 6.79 0.04
N THR A 166 7.26 7.88 -0.40
CA THR A 166 7.53 9.22 0.15
C THR A 166 7.12 9.32 1.61
N LEU A 167 5.96 8.79 1.96
CA LEU A 167 5.45 8.75 3.34
C LEU A 167 6.27 7.84 4.27
N SER A 168 6.90 6.78 3.74
CA SER A 168 7.80 5.93 4.52
C SER A 168 9.06 6.64 5.01
N GLY A 169 9.34 7.86 4.52
CA GLY A 169 10.49 8.67 4.94
C GLY A 169 11.85 8.02 4.64
N ALA A 170 11.86 6.92 3.89
CA ALA A 170 13.04 6.10 3.75
C ALA A 170 14.07 6.83 2.88
N ALA A 171 15.06 7.43 3.55
CA ALA A 171 16.33 7.84 2.93
C ALA A 171 16.90 6.67 2.11
N PRO A 172 17.69 6.92 1.05
CA PRO A 172 18.28 5.89 0.20
C PRO A 172 19.33 5.09 0.98
N ARG A 173 18.91 4.24 1.91
CA ARG A 173 19.74 3.15 2.40
C ARG A 173 19.62 2.01 1.40
N LEU A 174 20.78 1.60 0.90
CA LEU A 174 20.93 0.38 0.13
C LEU A 174 20.22 -0.73 0.91
N VAL A 175 19.29 -1.42 0.24
CA VAL A 175 18.65 -2.60 0.81
C VAL A 175 19.74 -3.66 0.90
N THR A 176 20.35 -3.82 2.06
CA THR A 176 20.94 -5.09 2.43
C THR A 176 19.77 -6.04 2.67
N THR A 177 19.90 -7.31 2.34
CA THR A 177 18.91 -8.39 2.52
C THR A 177 18.54 -8.66 3.99
N GLU A 178 18.65 -7.65 4.85
CA GLU A 178 18.35 -7.70 6.27
C GLU A 178 16.85 -7.53 6.46
N LYS A 179 16.21 -8.69 6.63
CA LYS A 179 14.94 -8.98 7.32
C LYS A 179 14.08 -7.74 7.61
N ILE A 180 12.93 -7.69 6.93
CA ILE A 180 11.78 -6.93 7.43
C ILE A 180 11.47 -7.54 8.81
N ALA A 181 11.79 -6.81 9.87
CA ALA A 181 11.49 -7.21 11.24
C ALA A 181 10.46 -6.21 11.77
N ILE A 182 9.21 -6.38 11.34
CA ILE A 182 8.07 -5.73 12.01
C ILE A 182 7.95 -6.48 13.32
N ARG A 183 8.57 -5.94 14.37
CA ARG A 183 8.53 -6.54 15.70
C ARG A 183 7.39 -5.89 16.47
N ALA A 184 6.53 -6.72 17.06
CA ALA A 184 5.72 -6.27 18.18
C ALA A 184 6.67 -5.74 19.27
N GLU A 185 6.55 -4.47 19.64
CA GLU A 185 7.28 -3.97 20.80
C GLU A 185 6.72 -4.66 22.04
N ASP A 186 7.56 -5.45 22.72
CA ASP A 186 7.28 -6.01 24.04
C ASP A 186 7.03 -4.84 25.01
N ASN A 187 5.80 -4.71 25.51
CA ASN A 187 5.48 -3.85 26.65
C ASN A 187 5.08 -4.71 27.85
#